data_AF-A0A382GLU7-F1
#
_entry.id   AF-A0A382GLU7-F1
#
_cell.length_a   1.000
_cell.length_b   1.000
_cell.length_c   1.000
_cell.angle_alpha   90.00
_cell.angle_beta   90.00
_cell.angle_gamma   90.00
#
_symmetry.space_group_name_H-M   'P 1'
#
loop_
_entity.id
_entity.type
_entity.pdbx_description
1 polymer ?
#
loop_
_entity_poly.entity_id
_entity_poly.type
_entity_poly.pdbx_seq_one_letter_code
_entity_poly.pdbx_strand_id
1 'polypeptide(L)'
;MKKIILFASLLITFNVYASAGWEYKGKILPNQSFTKEWLSSDNFEEFEEHFKIETKDCWTSEKYGFTHCQSEDFRNNPGKYFGKEIKDLDPIKASWADTIPQRNYISLAVSIDAINFNQPHQIKDHGYGEGIFQKIDGVEMFYKIIGEVTTEHCMELAPNLSGICKQSYALWVGDWHGGSIGYQFEAGIYGLFELENGKEYIIPLKYFPRDYSKPNSFSRIGALDYLESLN
;
A
#
# COMPACT_ATOMS: atom_id res chain seq x y z
N MET A 1 -60.55 -2.06 -28.92
CA MET A 1 -59.77 -2.84 -27.92
C MET A 1 -58.32 -2.36 -27.97
N LYS A 2 -57.88 -1.52 -27.02
CA LYS A 2 -56.48 -1.10 -26.89
C LYS A 2 -55.92 -1.76 -25.63
N LYS A 3 -54.96 -2.69 -25.79
CA LYS A 3 -54.22 -3.28 -24.67
C LYS A 3 -53.14 -2.28 -24.26
N ILE A 4 -53.23 -1.76 -23.05
CA ILE A 4 -52.17 -0.99 -22.41
C ILE A 4 -51.27 -2.01 -21.70
N ILE A 5 -50.01 -2.11 -22.14
CA ILE A 5 -48.99 -2.90 -21.48
C ILE A 5 -48.23 -1.94 -20.56
N LEU A 6 -48.41 -2.09 -19.24
CA LEU A 6 -47.57 -1.40 -18.26
C LEU A 6 -46.22 -2.13 -18.18
N PHE A 7 -45.14 -1.42 -18.53
CA PHE A 7 -43.78 -1.81 -18.17
C PHE A 7 -43.53 -1.34 -16.73
N ALA A 8 -43.51 -2.28 -15.79
CA ALA A 8 -42.98 -2.04 -14.46
C ALA A 8 -41.45 -2.11 -14.54
N SER A 9 -40.78 -0.96 -14.53
CA SER A 9 -39.32 -0.89 -14.39
C SER A 9 -38.97 -1.20 -12.94
N LEU A 10 -38.49 -2.42 -12.69
CA LEU A 10 -37.93 -2.83 -11.41
C LEU A 10 -36.56 -2.15 -11.25
N LEU A 11 -36.53 -1.01 -10.54
CA LEU A 11 -35.29 -0.38 -10.09
C LEU A 11 -34.69 -1.26 -8.98
N ILE A 12 -33.78 -2.16 -9.36
CA ILE A 12 -32.92 -2.86 -8.40
C ILE A 12 -31.86 -1.87 -7.96
N THR A 13 -32.07 -1.22 -6.83
CA THR A 13 -31.03 -0.46 -6.14
C THR A 13 -30.06 -1.47 -5.55
N PHE A 14 -28.94 -1.72 -6.22
CA PHE A 14 -27.80 -2.37 -5.59
C PHE A 14 -27.26 -1.39 -4.54
N ASN A 15 -27.61 -1.61 -3.27
CA ASN A 15 -26.82 -1.08 -2.18
C ASN A 15 -25.48 -1.82 -2.22
N VAL A 16 -24.55 -1.30 -3.04
CA VAL A 16 -23.15 -1.67 -2.96
C VAL A 16 -22.68 -1.08 -1.63
N TYR A 17 -22.78 -1.87 -0.56
CA TYR A 17 -22.03 -1.56 0.65
C TYR A 17 -20.57 -1.54 0.23
N ALA A 18 -19.91 -0.40 0.38
CA ALA A 18 -18.47 -0.31 0.22
C ALA A 18 -17.85 -1.41 1.10
N SER A 19 -17.11 -2.33 0.48
CA SER A 19 -16.52 -3.44 1.22
C SER A 19 -15.59 -2.89 2.29
N ALA A 20 -15.59 -3.51 3.47
CA ALA A 20 -14.71 -3.11 4.57
C ALA A 20 -13.22 -3.33 4.24
N GLY A 21 -12.92 -4.12 3.20
CA GLY A 21 -11.57 -4.41 2.72
C GLY A 21 -11.49 -4.39 1.20
N TRP A 22 -10.26 -4.48 0.66
CA TRP A 22 -10.07 -4.51 -0.79
C TRP A 22 -10.36 -5.92 -1.32
N GLU A 23 -11.46 -6.05 -2.05
CA GLU A 23 -11.86 -7.32 -2.65
C GLU A 23 -11.19 -7.56 -4.01
N TYR A 24 -10.66 -8.77 -4.16
CA TYR A 24 -10.15 -9.31 -5.41
C TYR A 24 -10.76 -10.70 -5.62
N LYS A 25 -11.51 -10.88 -6.72
CA LYS A 25 -12.20 -12.14 -7.09
C LYS A 25 -13.00 -12.75 -5.93
N GLY A 26 -13.73 -11.91 -5.19
CA GLY A 26 -14.60 -12.32 -4.07
C GLY A 26 -13.86 -12.68 -2.77
N LYS A 27 -12.56 -12.38 -2.68
CA LYS A 27 -11.76 -12.52 -1.46
C LYS A 27 -11.13 -11.20 -1.06
N ILE A 28 -10.95 -10.97 0.23
CA ILE A 28 -10.30 -9.77 0.75
C ILE A 28 -8.78 -9.94 0.70
N LEU A 29 -8.08 -8.94 0.17
CA LEU A 29 -6.63 -8.89 0.19
C LEU A 29 -6.12 -8.79 1.64
N PRO A 30 -5.15 -9.63 2.06
CA PRO A 30 -4.57 -9.54 3.39
C PRO A 30 -3.64 -8.32 3.52
N ASN A 31 -3.33 -7.92 4.75
CA ASN A 31 -2.45 -6.80 5.10
C ASN A 31 -1.07 -6.90 4.44
N GLN A 32 -0.51 -8.09 4.27
CA GLN A 32 0.80 -8.28 3.62
C GLN A 32 0.81 -7.90 2.14
N SER A 33 -0.35 -7.63 1.53
CA SER A 33 -0.44 -7.13 0.16
C SER A 33 0.00 -5.66 0.04
N PHE A 34 0.04 -4.94 1.16
CA PHE A 34 0.27 -3.50 1.20
C PHE A 34 1.61 -3.21 1.88
N THR A 35 2.70 -3.33 1.11
CA THR A 35 4.04 -3.00 1.58
C THR A 35 4.10 -1.53 1.99
N LYS A 36 4.76 -1.25 3.11
CA LYS A 36 5.07 0.11 3.57
C LYS A 36 6.47 0.16 4.17
N GLU A 37 6.99 1.36 4.40
CA GLU A 37 8.30 1.52 5.04
C GLU A 37 8.25 0.99 6.48
N TRP A 38 9.26 0.21 6.86
CA TRP A 38 9.40 -0.27 8.22
C TRP A 38 9.83 0.87 9.15
N LEU A 39 9.62 0.70 10.46
CA LEU A 39 10.06 1.69 11.44
C LEU A 39 11.59 1.89 11.41
N SER A 40 12.36 0.86 11.08
CA SER A 40 13.81 0.95 10.89
C SER A 40 14.21 1.53 9.54
N SER A 41 13.29 1.60 8.57
CA SER A 41 13.54 1.94 7.17
C SER A 41 14.40 0.95 6.38
N ASP A 42 14.97 -0.08 7.02
CA ASP A 42 15.87 -1.05 6.39
C ASP A 42 15.31 -1.63 5.08
N ASN A 43 14.00 -1.90 5.02
CA ASN A 43 13.40 -2.46 3.81
C ASN A 43 13.49 -1.51 2.60
N PHE A 44 13.35 -0.19 2.78
CA PHE A 44 13.50 0.77 1.69
C PHE A 44 14.97 1.06 1.37
N GLU A 45 15.85 1.05 2.37
CA GLU A 45 17.30 1.17 2.16
C GLU A 45 17.82 0.05 1.27
N GLU A 46 17.38 -1.19 1.48
CA GLU A 46 17.72 -2.33 0.62
C GLU A 46 17.25 -2.12 -0.84
N PHE A 47 16.07 -1.52 -1.06
CA PHE A 47 15.61 -1.18 -2.40
C PHE A 47 16.42 -0.05 -3.04
N GLU A 48 16.77 0.97 -2.27
CA GLU A 48 17.61 2.08 -2.72
C GLU A 48 18.99 1.56 -3.16
N GLU A 49 19.61 0.70 -2.37
CA GLU A 49 20.90 0.09 -2.68
C GLU A 49 20.81 -0.88 -3.87
N HIS A 50 19.85 -1.81 -3.85
CA HIS A 50 19.72 -2.84 -4.88
C HIS A 50 19.48 -2.25 -6.27
N PHE A 51 18.58 -1.27 -6.37
CA PHE A 51 18.22 -0.63 -7.63
C PHE A 51 19.06 0.62 -7.94
N LYS A 52 20.01 0.97 -7.06
CA LYS A 52 20.90 2.13 -7.20
C LYS A 52 20.11 3.44 -7.36
N ILE A 53 19.05 3.59 -6.57
CA ILE A 53 18.25 4.80 -6.53
C ILE A 53 19.09 5.91 -5.91
N GLU A 54 19.10 7.08 -6.55
CA GLU A 54 19.89 8.21 -6.08
C GLU A 54 19.39 8.70 -4.70
N THR A 55 20.29 8.69 -3.72
CA THR A 55 20.07 9.19 -2.36
C THR A 55 20.80 10.53 -2.19
N LYS A 56 20.02 11.62 -2.11
CA LYS A 56 20.54 12.99 -2.04
C LYS A 56 20.06 13.75 -0.81
N ASP A 57 19.06 13.21 -0.12
CA ASP A 57 18.41 13.83 1.02
C ASP A 57 19.14 13.36 2.27
N CYS A 58 20.16 14.15 2.66
CA CYS A 58 21.08 13.79 3.74
C CYS A 58 20.84 14.61 5.00
N TRP A 59 20.91 13.96 6.16
CA TRP A 59 21.02 14.63 7.45
C TRP A 59 22.26 14.15 8.19
N THR A 60 22.90 15.08 8.90
CA THR A 60 24.09 14.81 9.71
C THR A 60 23.75 15.02 11.17
N SER A 61 24.06 14.02 12.00
CA SER A 61 24.09 14.22 13.44
C SER A 61 25.51 14.52 13.88
N GLU A 62 25.82 15.79 14.12
CA GLU A 62 27.14 16.20 14.64
C GLU A 62 27.46 15.52 15.98
N LYS A 63 26.44 15.38 16.84
CA LYS A 63 26.56 14.76 18.16
C LYS A 63 27.04 13.30 18.09
N TYR A 64 26.60 12.56 17.08
CA TYR A 64 26.87 11.13 16.94
C TYR A 64 27.82 10.81 15.78
N GLY A 65 28.28 11.82 15.03
CA GLY A 65 29.30 11.68 14.00
C GLY A 65 28.88 10.87 12.78
N PHE A 66 27.58 10.86 12.43
CA PHE A 66 27.09 10.14 11.25
C PHE A 66 26.34 11.07 10.30
N THR A 67 26.42 10.75 9.00
CA THR A 67 25.54 11.28 7.96
C THR A 67 24.76 10.13 7.38
N HIS A 68 23.44 10.29 7.31
CA HIS A 68 22.56 9.36 6.64
C HIS A 68 21.94 10.07 5.45
N CYS A 69 21.86 9.37 4.31
CA CYS A 69 21.28 9.88 3.07
C CYS A 69 20.25 8.88 2.56
N GLN A 70 19.12 9.40 2.10
CA GLN A 70 18.05 8.61 1.50
C GLN A 70 17.47 9.31 0.27
N SER A 71 16.50 8.68 -0.37
CA SER A 71 15.75 9.26 -1.49
C SER A 71 14.31 9.55 -1.03
N GLU A 72 14.05 10.78 -0.56
CA GLU A 72 12.70 11.16 -0.10
C GLU A 72 11.68 11.08 -1.23
N ASP A 73 12.06 11.37 -2.49
CA ASP A 73 11.15 11.24 -3.62
C ASP A 73 10.77 9.78 -3.88
N PHE A 74 11.70 8.83 -3.79
CA PHE A 74 11.39 7.41 -3.89
C PHE A 74 10.53 6.93 -2.75
N ARG A 75 10.92 7.24 -1.51
CA ARG A 75 10.19 6.82 -0.31
C ARG A 75 8.78 7.39 -0.25
N ASN A 76 8.51 8.55 -0.85
CA ASN A 76 7.16 9.12 -0.93
C ASN A 76 6.41 8.81 -2.23
N ASN A 77 7.09 8.52 -3.33
CA ASN A 77 6.49 8.32 -4.66
C ASN A 77 7.09 7.10 -5.38
N PRO A 78 7.03 5.89 -4.77
CA PRO A 78 7.62 4.68 -5.35
C PRO A 78 7.07 4.35 -6.74
N GLY A 79 5.82 4.74 -7.03
CA GLY A 79 5.17 4.60 -8.33
C GLY A 79 6.03 5.10 -9.50
N LYS A 80 6.75 6.22 -9.31
CA LYS A 80 7.60 6.83 -10.34
C LYS A 80 8.78 5.97 -10.76
N TYR A 81 9.22 5.06 -9.90
CA TYR A 81 10.45 4.29 -10.06
C TYR A 81 10.22 2.93 -10.70
N PHE A 82 9.00 2.39 -10.63
CA PHE A 82 8.62 1.17 -11.32
C PHE A 82 8.65 1.35 -12.84
N GLY A 83 9.35 0.44 -13.52
CA GLY A 83 9.61 0.49 -14.96
C GLY A 83 10.76 1.41 -15.38
N LYS A 84 11.37 2.15 -14.43
CA LYS A 84 12.52 3.03 -14.70
C LYS A 84 13.78 2.51 -14.00
N GLU A 85 13.98 2.82 -12.73
CA GLU A 85 15.05 2.25 -11.90
C GLU A 85 14.70 0.83 -11.45
N ILE A 86 13.46 0.62 -11.00
CA ILE A 86 12.94 -0.68 -10.56
C ILE A 86 12.33 -1.41 -11.76
N LYS A 87 13.14 -2.24 -12.43
CA LYS A 87 12.74 -2.98 -13.64
C LYS A 87 12.23 -4.39 -13.38
N ASP A 88 12.45 -4.89 -12.17
CA ASP A 88 12.00 -6.19 -11.71
C ASP A 88 11.14 -6.00 -10.46
N LEU A 89 9.99 -6.69 -10.42
CA LEU A 89 9.04 -6.64 -9.31
C LEU A 89 9.17 -7.86 -8.39
N ASP A 90 10.07 -8.79 -8.72
CA ASP A 90 10.31 -9.96 -7.88
C ASP A 90 10.95 -9.54 -6.54
N PRO A 91 10.73 -10.32 -5.46
CA PRO A 91 11.31 -10.03 -4.16
C PRO A 91 12.84 -10.02 -4.21
N ILE A 92 13.47 -9.03 -3.56
CA ILE A 92 14.94 -8.95 -3.47
C ILE A 92 15.44 -9.69 -2.23
N LYS A 93 16.63 -10.31 -2.33
CA LYS A 93 17.30 -10.92 -1.19
C LYS A 93 17.86 -9.81 -0.30
N ALA A 94 17.40 -9.72 0.94
CA ALA A 94 17.89 -8.74 1.89
C ALA A 94 19.33 -9.06 2.34
N SER A 95 20.14 -8.04 2.64
CA SER A 95 21.54 -8.20 3.09
C SER A 95 21.68 -9.06 4.35
N TRP A 96 20.66 -9.11 5.21
CA TRP A 96 20.61 -9.92 6.44
C TRP A 96 20.03 -11.33 6.24
N ALA A 97 19.72 -11.75 5.01
CA ALA A 97 19.11 -13.05 4.75
C ALA A 97 19.96 -14.24 5.27
N ASP A 98 21.28 -14.10 5.27
CA ASP A 98 22.16 -15.20 5.72
C ASP A 98 22.22 -15.32 7.25
N THR A 99 21.77 -14.30 8.00
CA THR A 99 21.73 -14.31 9.47
C THR A 99 20.33 -14.59 10.02
N ILE A 100 19.27 -14.29 9.26
CA ILE A 100 17.87 -14.51 9.66
C ILE A 100 17.14 -15.31 8.56
N PRO A 101 17.25 -16.66 8.54
CA PRO A 101 16.76 -17.52 7.46
C PRO A 101 15.27 -17.41 7.14
N GLN A 102 14.49 -16.82 8.06
CA GLN A 102 13.03 -16.70 8.00
C GLN A 102 12.56 -15.42 7.29
N ARG A 103 13.47 -14.47 7.00
CA ARG A 103 13.15 -13.16 6.36
C ARG A 103 14.15 -12.81 5.26
N ASN A 104 14.35 -13.74 4.33
CA ASN A 104 15.41 -13.64 3.34
C ASN A 104 15.06 -12.73 2.17
N TYR A 105 13.77 -12.56 1.90
CA TYR A 105 13.30 -11.83 0.74
C TYR A 105 12.27 -10.80 1.16
N ILE A 106 12.39 -9.61 0.59
CA ILE A 106 11.46 -8.49 0.79
C ILE A 106 10.89 -8.06 -0.55
N SER A 107 9.63 -7.65 -0.56
CA SER A 107 8.90 -7.27 -1.78
C SER A 107 8.37 -5.85 -1.64
N LEU A 108 8.63 -5.00 -2.63
CA LEU A 108 8.01 -3.69 -2.71
C LEU A 108 6.66 -3.78 -3.43
N ALA A 109 6.64 -4.47 -4.57
CA ALA A 109 5.42 -4.87 -5.28
C ALA A 109 5.07 -6.32 -4.91
N VAL A 110 3.79 -6.60 -4.66
CA VAL A 110 3.33 -7.92 -4.21
C VAL A 110 2.56 -8.60 -5.34
N SER A 111 3.10 -9.71 -5.86
CA SER A 111 2.40 -10.53 -6.85
C SER A 111 1.13 -11.13 -6.25
N ILE A 112 0.01 -11.05 -6.98
CA ILE A 112 -1.25 -11.69 -6.59
C ILE A 112 -1.07 -13.21 -6.38
N ASP A 113 -0.20 -13.85 -7.16
CA ASP A 113 0.06 -15.30 -7.04
C ASP A 113 0.78 -15.68 -5.74
N ALA A 114 1.46 -14.74 -5.09
CA ALA A 114 2.13 -14.94 -3.81
C ALA A 114 1.20 -14.69 -2.60
N ILE A 115 -0.02 -14.19 -2.81
CA ILE A 115 -0.93 -13.82 -1.72
C ILE A 115 -1.61 -15.05 -1.12
N ASN A 116 -1.48 -15.21 0.20
CA ASN A 116 -2.28 -16.16 0.95
C ASN A 116 -3.66 -15.59 1.30
N PHE A 117 -4.62 -15.73 0.38
CA PHE A 117 -6.00 -15.30 0.58
C PHE A 117 -6.75 -16.04 1.71
N ASN A 118 -6.20 -17.14 2.23
CA ASN A 118 -6.80 -17.87 3.34
C ASN A 118 -6.36 -17.33 4.70
N GLN A 119 -5.54 -16.28 4.73
CA GLN A 119 -5.13 -15.63 5.97
C GLN A 119 -6.38 -15.13 6.72
N PRO A 120 -6.65 -15.64 7.94
CA PRO A 120 -7.84 -15.23 8.69
C PRO A 120 -7.82 -13.73 8.96
N HIS A 121 -8.97 -13.10 8.83
CA HIS A 121 -9.15 -11.68 9.12
C HIS A 121 -10.44 -11.44 9.88
N GLN A 122 -10.51 -10.27 10.50
CA GLN A 122 -11.69 -9.79 11.21
C GLN A 122 -11.96 -8.37 10.74
N ILE A 123 -13.23 -8.04 10.56
CA ILE A 123 -13.65 -6.65 10.37
C ILE A 123 -13.90 -6.08 11.77
N LYS A 124 -13.12 -5.08 12.16
CA LYS A 124 -13.16 -4.49 13.51
C LYS A 124 -12.92 -2.99 13.47
N ASP A 125 -13.60 -2.28 14.38
CA ASP A 125 -13.25 -0.90 14.72
C ASP A 125 -12.37 -0.90 15.97
N HIS A 126 -11.15 -0.37 15.83
CA HIS A 126 -10.17 -0.23 16.91
C HIS A 126 -10.10 1.21 17.48
N GLY A 127 -11.16 2.01 17.30
CA GLY A 127 -11.17 3.45 17.64
C GLY A 127 -10.60 4.33 16.54
N TYR A 128 -10.26 3.72 15.41
CA TYR A 128 -9.67 4.33 14.22
C TYR A 128 -10.62 4.22 13.00
N GLY A 129 -11.81 3.67 13.24
CA GLY A 129 -12.79 3.30 12.23
C GLY A 129 -12.71 1.81 11.89
N GLU A 130 -13.80 1.28 11.34
CA GLU A 130 -13.87 -0.09 10.84
C GLU A 130 -12.85 -0.33 9.72
N GLY A 131 -12.14 -1.46 9.80
CA GLY A 131 -11.19 -1.95 8.79
C GLY A 131 -10.83 -3.42 8.98
N ILE A 132 -9.84 -3.90 8.23
CA ILE A 132 -9.41 -5.30 8.21
C ILE A 132 -8.27 -5.52 9.19
N PHE A 133 -8.55 -6.29 10.23
CA PHE A 133 -7.60 -6.71 11.25
C PHE A 133 -7.10 -8.13 11.02
N GLN A 134 -5.79 -8.33 11.13
CA GLN A 134 -5.15 -9.65 11.03
C GLN A 134 -4.02 -9.77 12.06
N LYS A 135 -3.76 -11.01 12.50
CA LYS A 135 -2.57 -11.33 13.27
C LYS A 135 -1.72 -12.31 12.48
N ILE A 136 -0.54 -11.86 12.06
CA ILE A 136 0.39 -12.58 11.19
C ILE A 136 1.71 -12.68 11.93
N ASP A 137 2.21 -13.90 12.16
CA ASP A 137 3.47 -14.15 12.86
C ASP A 137 3.59 -13.42 14.21
N GLY A 138 2.47 -13.30 14.92
CA GLY A 138 2.38 -12.63 16.21
C GLY A 138 2.24 -11.10 16.14
N VAL A 139 2.39 -10.50 14.95
CA VAL A 139 2.20 -9.06 14.71
C VAL A 139 0.74 -8.78 14.36
N GLU A 140 0.15 -7.82 15.05
CA GLU A 140 -1.19 -7.34 14.71
C GLU A 140 -1.09 -6.30 13.61
N MET A 141 -1.91 -6.45 12.58
CA MET A 141 -1.93 -5.60 11.39
C MET A 141 -3.35 -5.13 11.13
N PHE A 142 -3.47 -3.92 10.62
CA PHE A 142 -4.73 -3.27 10.30
C PHE A 142 -4.58 -2.54 8.97
N TYR A 143 -5.61 -2.63 8.12
CA TYR A 143 -5.77 -1.65 7.06
C TYR A 143 -7.21 -1.21 6.88
N LYS A 144 -7.39 -0.02 6.32
CA LYS A 144 -8.68 0.54 5.94
C LYS A 144 -8.59 1.26 4.60
N ILE A 145 -9.59 1.07 3.75
CA ILE A 145 -9.76 1.91 2.55
C ILE A 145 -10.22 3.31 2.99
N ILE A 146 -9.44 4.34 2.62
CA ILE A 146 -9.77 5.74 2.86
C ILE A 146 -10.55 6.32 1.67
N GLY A 147 -10.19 5.93 0.45
CA GLY A 147 -10.87 6.39 -0.76
C GLY A 147 -10.39 5.67 -2.02
N GLU A 148 -11.17 5.81 -3.08
CA GLU A 148 -10.85 5.28 -4.41
C GLU A 148 -10.00 6.28 -5.19
N VAL A 149 -9.07 5.75 -5.99
CA VAL A 149 -8.27 6.52 -6.94
C VAL A 149 -8.60 5.98 -8.33
N THR A 150 -8.99 6.87 -9.23
CA THR A 150 -9.32 6.50 -10.61
C THR A 150 -8.15 5.81 -11.29
N THR A 151 -8.43 4.94 -12.26
CA THR A 151 -7.38 4.23 -13.00
C THR A 151 -6.48 5.17 -13.79
N GLU A 152 -7.01 6.31 -14.25
CA GLU A 152 -6.23 7.36 -14.92
C GLU A 152 -5.18 7.94 -13.96
N HIS A 153 -5.59 8.40 -12.77
CA HIS A 153 -4.67 8.92 -11.76
C HIS A 153 -3.71 7.85 -11.23
N CYS A 154 -4.17 6.60 -11.14
CA CYS A 154 -3.30 5.47 -10.80
C CYS A 154 -2.15 5.32 -11.81
N MET A 155 -2.44 5.43 -13.10
CA MET A 155 -1.43 5.38 -14.16
C MET A 155 -0.49 6.60 -14.12
N GLU A 156 -1.01 7.79 -13.81
CA GLU A 156 -0.19 9.01 -13.62
C GLU A 156 0.82 8.88 -12.48
N LEU A 157 0.46 8.13 -11.42
CA LEU A 157 1.36 7.86 -10.29
C LEU A 157 2.45 6.82 -10.63
N ALA A 158 2.26 6.00 -11.67
CA ALA A 158 3.24 5.03 -12.15
C ALA A 158 3.56 5.22 -13.66
N PRO A 159 4.10 6.38 -14.06
CA PRO A 159 4.18 6.79 -15.46
C PRO A 159 5.14 5.94 -16.30
N ASN A 160 6.05 5.21 -15.66
CA ASN A 160 7.06 4.39 -16.32
C ASN A 160 6.70 2.90 -16.33
N LEU A 161 5.64 2.49 -15.61
CA LEU A 161 5.27 1.09 -15.50
C LEU A 161 4.46 0.64 -16.72
N SER A 162 4.97 -0.35 -17.44
CA SER A 162 4.26 -0.95 -18.57
C SER A 162 3.20 -1.93 -18.07
N GLY A 163 1.93 -1.60 -18.27
CA GLY A 163 0.78 -2.37 -17.81
C GLY A 163 -0.48 -1.52 -17.74
N ILE A 164 -1.51 -2.07 -17.12
CA ILE A 164 -2.79 -1.40 -16.88
C ILE A 164 -3.13 -1.45 -15.39
N CYS A 165 -3.45 -0.28 -14.81
CA CYS A 165 -4.03 -0.22 -13.49
C CYS A 165 -5.52 -0.56 -13.56
N LYS A 166 -5.93 -1.63 -12.87
CA LYS A 166 -7.31 -2.15 -12.88
C LYS A 166 -8.15 -1.56 -11.75
N GLN A 167 -7.53 -1.28 -10.62
CA GLN A 167 -8.15 -0.70 -9.43
C GLN A 167 -7.09 0.06 -8.63
N SER A 168 -7.46 1.13 -7.94
CA SER A 168 -6.55 1.80 -7.02
C SER A 168 -7.30 2.40 -5.84
N TYR A 169 -6.68 2.32 -4.68
CA TYR A 169 -7.23 2.86 -3.44
C TYR A 169 -6.15 3.53 -2.62
N ALA A 170 -6.53 4.62 -1.95
CA ALA A 170 -5.80 5.13 -0.81
C ALA A 170 -6.17 4.29 0.42
N LEU A 171 -5.17 3.74 1.08
CA LEU A 171 -5.31 2.90 2.26
C LEU A 171 -4.61 3.55 3.45
N TRP A 172 -5.17 3.33 4.64
CA TRP A 172 -4.49 3.54 5.89
C TRP A 172 -4.04 2.19 6.43
N VAL A 173 -2.73 1.95 6.52
CA VAL A 173 -2.14 0.65 6.86
C VAL A 173 -1.33 0.82 8.15
N GLY A 174 -1.43 -0.12 9.08
CA GLY A 174 -0.64 -0.08 10.30
C GLY A 174 -0.39 -1.45 10.90
N ASP A 175 0.65 -1.48 11.73
CA ASP A 175 1.07 -2.67 12.45
C ASP A 175 1.47 -2.32 13.89
N TRP A 176 1.28 -3.30 14.78
CA TRP A 176 1.55 -3.16 16.21
C TRP A 176 3.00 -3.50 16.53
N HIS A 177 3.75 -2.50 17.00
CA HIS A 177 5.16 -2.65 17.36
C HIS A 177 5.41 -2.99 18.83
N GLY A 178 4.35 -3.22 19.62
CA GLY A 178 4.49 -3.60 21.02
C GLY A 178 4.60 -2.44 22.00
N GLY A 179 4.42 -2.78 23.29
CA GLY A 179 4.67 -1.89 24.42
C GLY A 179 4.00 -0.51 24.30
N SER A 180 4.76 0.52 24.65
CA SER A 180 4.33 1.92 24.57
C SER A 180 4.42 2.52 23.16
N ILE A 181 5.00 1.82 22.19
CA ILE A 181 5.08 2.29 20.80
C ILE A 181 3.71 2.14 20.13
N GLY A 182 3.04 1.02 20.40
CA GLY A 182 1.70 0.74 19.90
C GLY A 182 1.60 0.59 18.39
N TYR A 183 0.44 0.94 17.81
CA TYR A 183 0.23 0.91 16.37
C TYR A 183 0.99 2.05 15.69
N GLN A 184 1.63 1.73 14.57
CA GLN A 184 2.24 2.71 13.68
C GLN A 184 1.51 2.68 12.34
N PHE A 185 0.85 3.80 12.01
CA PHE A 185 0.04 3.89 10.79
C PHE A 185 0.69 4.77 9.73
N GLU A 186 0.48 4.39 8.48
CA GLU A 186 0.88 5.13 7.30
C GLU A 186 -0.24 5.10 6.27
N ALA A 187 -0.49 6.23 5.62
CA ALA A 187 -1.40 6.27 4.49
C ALA A 187 -0.60 6.15 3.19
N GLY A 188 -1.13 5.39 2.24
CA GLY A 188 -0.55 5.27 0.91
C GLY A 188 -1.58 4.90 -0.14
N ILE A 189 -1.29 5.26 -1.38
CA ILE A 189 -2.05 4.84 -2.55
C ILE A 189 -1.40 3.60 -3.12
N TYR A 190 -2.21 2.59 -3.40
CA TYR A 190 -1.79 1.34 -4.01
C TYR A 190 -2.64 1.07 -5.26
N GLY A 191 -2.05 0.45 -6.27
CA GLY A 191 -2.75 0.04 -7.49
C GLY A 191 -2.65 -1.47 -7.70
N LEU A 192 -3.73 -2.07 -8.18
CA LEU A 192 -3.74 -3.41 -8.77
C LEU A 192 -3.38 -3.27 -10.25
N PHE A 193 -2.17 -3.69 -10.62
CA PHE A 193 -1.69 -3.65 -12.00
C PHE A 193 -1.72 -5.04 -12.63
N GLU A 194 -2.17 -5.12 -13.87
CA GLU A 194 -1.89 -6.25 -14.76
C GLU A 194 -0.80 -5.82 -15.75
N LEU A 195 0.33 -6.50 -15.70
CA LEU A 195 1.49 -6.21 -16.56
C LEU A 195 1.31 -6.87 -17.94
N GLU A 196 2.15 -6.49 -18.91
CA GLU A 196 2.08 -7.03 -20.28
C GLU A 196 2.22 -8.57 -20.37
N ASN A 197 2.89 -9.19 -19.38
CA ASN A 197 3.02 -10.63 -19.28
C ASN A 197 1.79 -11.32 -18.65
N GLY A 198 0.73 -10.56 -18.36
CA GLY A 198 -0.52 -11.04 -17.75
C GLY A 198 -0.45 -11.28 -16.24
N LYS A 199 0.70 -11.05 -15.59
CA LYS A 199 0.82 -11.16 -14.13
C LYS A 199 0.21 -9.94 -13.46
N GLU A 200 -0.44 -10.17 -12.32
CA GLU A 200 -1.07 -9.12 -11.53
C GLU A 200 -0.28 -8.84 -10.24
N TYR A 201 -0.15 -7.56 -9.89
CA TYR A 201 0.58 -7.09 -8.72
C TYR A 201 -0.19 -6.00 -7.97
N ILE A 202 -0.11 -6.02 -6.64
CA ILE A 202 -0.40 -4.83 -5.81
C ILE A 202 0.88 -4.01 -5.70
N ILE A 203 0.81 -2.76 -6.12
CA ILE A 203 1.98 -1.87 -6.25
C ILE A 203 1.74 -0.62 -5.40
N PRO A 204 2.66 -0.26 -4.49
CA PRO A 204 2.60 1.03 -3.82
C PRO A 204 2.95 2.15 -4.79
N LEU A 205 2.14 3.18 -4.83
CA LEU A 205 2.25 4.28 -5.78
C LEU A 205 2.74 5.56 -5.12
N LYS A 206 2.19 5.84 -3.93
CA LYS A 206 2.46 7.06 -3.18
C LYS A 206 2.29 6.81 -1.70
N TYR A 207 3.14 7.39 -0.88
CA TYR A 207 2.95 7.45 0.57
C TYR A 207 2.78 8.90 1.01
N PHE A 208 2.11 9.07 2.14
CA PHE A 208 1.91 10.37 2.76
C PHE A 208 2.77 10.45 4.01
N PRO A 209 3.62 11.48 4.15
CA PRO A 209 4.59 11.56 5.23
C PRO A 209 3.97 11.30 6.60
N ARG A 210 4.64 10.49 7.40
CA ARG A 210 4.31 10.33 8.82
C ARG A 210 4.84 11.54 9.58
N ASP A 211 3.99 12.10 10.43
CA ASP A 211 4.45 12.97 11.50
C ASP A 211 4.56 12.11 12.76
N TYR A 212 5.79 11.82 13.17
CA TYR A 212 6.06 11.02 14.37
C TYR A 212 5.57 11.69 15.67
N SER A 213 5.28 13.00 15.65
CA SER A 213 4.61 13.68 16.76
C SER A 213 3.08 13.48 16.76
N LYS A 214 2.51 13.02 15.63
CA LYS A 214 1.09 12.73 15.41
C LYS A 214 0.90 11.41 14.64
N PRO A 215 1.37 10.27 15.19
CA PRO A 215 1.53 9.01 14.46
C PRO A 215 0.21 8.40 13.96
N ASN A 216 -0.94 8.86 14.47
CA ASN A 216 -2.25 8.26 14.20
C ASN A 216 -3.16 9.08 13.29
N SER A 217 -2.73 10.21 12.72
CA SER A 217 -3.65 11.01 11.88
C SER A 217 -3.03 11.82 10.75
N PHE A 218 -1.78 12.24 10.85
CA PHE A 218 -1.22 13.20 9.89
C PHE A 218 -1.16 12.66 8.46
N SER A 219 -0.64 11.44 8.27
CA SER A 219 -0.57 10.80 6.95
C SER A 219 -1.96 10.57 6.35
N ARG A 220 -2.96 10.23 7.18
CA ARG A 220 -4.35 10.05 6.76
C ARG A 220 -5.00 11.36 6.30
N ILE A 221 -4.75 12.47 6.99
CA ILE A 221 -5.25 13.80 6.57
C ILE A 221 -4.63 14.17 5.22
N GLY A 222 -3.31 14.02 5.07
CA GLY A 222 -2.64 14.27 3.79
C GLY A 222 -3.19 13.42 2.64
N ALA A 223 -3.54 12.16 2.90
CA ALA A 223 -4.21 11.30 1.92
C ALA A 223 -5.60 11.81 1.53
N LEU A 224 -6.40 12.25 2.49
CA LEU A 224 -7.73 12.80 2.23
C LEU A 224 -7.65 14.10 1.43
N ASP A 225 -6.79 15.03 1.83
CA ASP A 225 -6.57 16.30 1.12
C ASP A 225 -6.12 16.04 -0.33
N TYR A 226 -5.26 15.05 -0.53
CA TYR A 226 -4.83 14.64 -1.86
C TYR A 226 -5.99 14.07 -2.69
N LEU A 227 -6.79 13.17 -2.13
CA LEU A 227 -7.96 12.62 -2.82
C LEU A 227 -8.98 13.70 -3.19
N GLU A 228 -9.20 14.67 -2.31
CA GLU A 228 -10.06 15.82 -2.60
C GLU A 228 -9.54 16.63 -3.79
N SER A 229 -8.22 16.78 -3.92
CA SER A 229 -7.60 17.48 -5.06
C SER A 229 -7.68 16.76 -6.41
N LEU A 230 -8.06 15.47 -6.43
CA LEU A 230 -8.22 14.70 -7.67
C LEU A 230 -9.62 14.84 -8.31
N ASN A 231 -10.56 15.46 -7.60
CA ASN A 231 -11.94 15.69 -8.04
C ASN A 231 -12.11 17.08 -8.67
#